data_AF-A0A437STY6-F1
#
_entry.id   AF-A0A437STY6-F1
#
_cell.length_a   1.000
_cell.length_b   1.000
_cell.length_c   1.000
_cell.angle_alpha   90.00
_cell.angle_beta   90.00
_cell.angle_gamma   90.00
#
_symmetry.space_group_name_H-M   'P 1'
#
loop_
_entity.id
_entity.type
_entity.pdbx_description
1 polymer ?
#
loop_
_entity_poly.entity_id
_entity_poly.type
_entity_poly.pdbx_seq_one_letter_code
_entity_poly.pdbx_strand_id
1 'polypeptide(L)'
;MKKQLKWTSLLAAALISTSLAATQLVQADTQTTPDFTQSQGQTVTNQTNYWKQNPKVIRIKKATMTFQDADLSTPATKAKKGSHYLVSQLITDNGEARPVLRLSNGHYITADQTVSAKVKAYQNPKKYHQIHYTQVKPYGHVGYNLSRGYEGIKTWKVMHRVGTWHGRNYYDQATYNAVKNFQKHHGLKATGTVNLKTWQKLGFSKKSWYGIDSYIAPLKAQAWQGRKAHIEAMIKQAYRYLGKPWLAGCSSSPAYGVDCSGLVMQSLYAGGLSPVPTSSIGHAHPGNEWNSRNLWADKHLKRVPYAKRQRGDLVFYYQPGTHTIYHVAIYLGHNRVIESWPPRVMVSPIIMSQRSVVAGIKRPFI
;
A
#
# COMPACT_ATOMS: atom_id res chain seq x y z
N MET A 1 52.03 19.55 -13.52
CA MET A 1 52.60 19.35 -12.17
C MET A 1 51.81 18.27 -11.43
N LYS A 2 52.53 17.32 -10.83
CA LYS A 2 52.10 16.11 -10.07
C LYS A 2 51.18 16.49 -8.88
N LYS A 3 50.26 15.66 -8.37
CA LYS A 3 50.47 14.31 -7.80
C LYS A 3 49.19 13.45 -7.75
N GLN A 4 49.42 12.14 -7.86
CA GLN A 4 48.53 11.01 -7.63
C GLN A 4 48.26 10.75 -6.13
N LEU A 5 47.27 9.91 -5.80
CA LEU A 5 47.51 8.61 -5.15
C LEU A 5 46.29 7.68 -5.25
N LYS A 6 46.54 6.43 -5.69
CA LYS A 6 45.63 5.28 -5.71
C LYS A 6 45.90 4.40 -4.49
N TRP A 7 44.89 3.69 -3.98
CA TRP A 7 45.10 2.47 -3.17
C TRP A 7 44.17 1.35 -3.64
N THR A 8 44.78 0.21 -3.94
CA THR A 8 44.21 -1.09 -4.29
C THR A 8 45.00 -2.14 -3.51
N SER A 9 44.35 -3.16 -2.94
CA SER A 9 44.87 -4.52 -2.67
C SER A 9 43.71 -5.35 -2.08
N LEU A 10 43.06 -6.29 -2.80
CA LEU A 10 43.44 -7.66 -3.20
C LEU A 10 43.29 -8.72 -2.09
N LEU A 11 42.36 -9.65 -2.36
CA LEU A 11 42.16 -10.96 -1.74
C LEU A 11 43.28 -11.94 -2.14
N ALA A 12 43.61 -12.89 -1.24
CA ALA A 12 44.03 -14.24 -1.61
C ALA A 12 43.78 -15.22 -0.44
N ALA A 13 43.30 -16.41 -0.79
CA ALA A 13 43.04 -17.56 0.08
C ALA A 13 44.12 -18.64 -0.14
N ALA A 14 44.32 -19.56 0.83
CA ALA A 14 44.43 -21.02 0.58
C ALA A 14 44.67 -21.83 1.88
N LEU A 15 44.35 -23.12 1.79
CA LEU A 15 44.10 -24.16 2.80
C LEU A 15 45.27 -25.18 2.92
N ILE A 16 45.18 -26.09 3.93
CA ILE A 16 45.71 -27.50 3.99
C ILE A 16 47.23 -27.65 4.26
N SER A 17 47.82 -28.59 5.03
CA SER A 17 47.39 -29.64 5.98
C SER A 17 48.64 -30.23 6.70
N THR A 18 48.44 -30.87 7.87
CA THR A 18 49.08 -32.05 8.53
C THR A 18 50.44 -32.59 8.02
N SER A 19 51.39 -33.14 8.80
CA SER A 19 51.39 -34.00 10.01
C SER A 19 52.85 -34.35 10.37
N LEU A 20 53.16 -34.78 11.59
CA LEU A 20 53.82 -36.08 11.88
C LEU A 20 54.02 -36.30 13.40
N ALA A 21 53.92 -37.56 13.79
CA ALA A 21 53.70 -38.09 15.14
C ALA A 21 54.92 -38.88 15.69
N ALA A 22 54.72 -39.43 16.89
CA ALA A 22 55.43 -40.51 17.62
C ALA A 22 56.14 -40.02 18.91
N THR A 23 56.13 -40.69 20.06
CA THR A 23 55.97 -42.14 20.36
C THR A 23 55.48 -42.36 21.81
N GLN A 24 55.03 -43.59 22.05
CA GLN A 24 54.41 -44.24 23.23
C GLN A 24 55.15 -44.16 24.58
N LEU A 25 54.44 -44.42 25.71
CA LEU A 25 54.55 -45.67 26.50
C LEU A 25 53.68 -45.66 27.80
N VAL A 26 52.89 -46.74 27.95
CA VAL A 26 52.61 -47.59 29.15
C VAL A 26 51.60 -47.14 30.25
N GLN A 27 50.69 -48.09 30.53
CA GLN A 27 49.68 -48.17 31.61
C GLN A 27 50.29 -48.33 33.02
N ALA A 28 49.57 -47.87 34.06
CA ALA A 28 49.27 -48.66 35.26
C ALA A 28 48.25 -47.96 36.19
N ASP A 29 47.13 -48.66 36.40
CA ASP A 29 46.42 -49.00 37.64
C ASP A 29 45.93 -48.00 38.73
N THR A 30 44.60 -48.09 38.93
CA THR A 30 43.75 -48.15 40.16
C THR A 30 43.73 -47.10 41.30
N GLN A 31 42.46 -46.76 41.66
CA GLN A 31 41.92 -46.22 42.95
C GLN A 31 42.27 -44.75 43.29
N THR A 32 41.37 -43.83 43.67
CA THR A 32 40.02 -43.83 44.28
C THR A 32 39.43 -42.40 44.15
N THR A 33 38.10 -42.27 44.03
CA THR A 33 37.25 -41.05 44.00
C THR A 33 37.32 -40.20 45.30
N PRO A 34 36.78 -38.95 45.38
CA PRO A 34 35.70 -38.30 44.59
C PRO A 34 36.14 -36.95 43.97
N ASP A 35 35.43 -36.28 43.05
CA ASP A 35 34.14 -35.63 43.27
C ASP A 35 33.80 -34.72 42.06
N PHE A 36 32.52 -34.32 41.98
CA PHE A 36 31.89 -33.29 41.14
C PHE A 36 31.68 -33.56 39.65
N THR A 37 30.60 -34.30 39.40
CA THR A 37 29.75 -34.17 38.23
C THR A 37 29.24 -32.72 38.09
N GLN A 38 29.64 -32.01 37.03
CA GLN A 38 28.78 -31.01 36.38
C GLN A 38 28.50 -31.47 34.95
N SER A 39 27.41 -32.21 34.78
CA SER A 39 26.80 -32.31 33.46
C SER A 39 26.14 -30.95 33.17
N GLN A 40 26.59 -30.29 32.11
CA GLN A 40 25.84 -29.20 31.50
C GLN A 40 24.50 -29.77 31.06
N GLY A 41 23.44 -29.51 31.82
CA GLY A 41 22.09 -29.83 31.46
C GLY A 41 21.71 -29.07 30.18
N GLN A 42 21.76 -29.74 29.04
CA GLN A 42 20.99 -29.35 27.86
C GLN A 42 19.53 -29.25 28.28
N THR A 43 19.05 -28.02 28.49
CA THR A 43 17.65 -27.77 28.80
C THR A 43 16.88 -27.97 27.50
N VAL A 44 16.40 -29.18 27.26
CA VAL A 44 15.40 -29.45 26.22
C VAL A 44 14.18 -28.64 26.60
N THR A 45 14.05 -27.41 26.05
CA THR A 45 12.89 -26.58 26.31
C THR A 45 11.67 -27.31 25.80
N ASN A 46 10.75 -27.65 26.70
CA ASN A 46 9.48 -28.28 26.37
C ASN A 46 8.68 -27.33 25.46
N GLN A 47 8.80 -27.49 24.14
CA GLN A 47 8.31 -26.49 23.15
C GLN A 47 6.78 -26.51 22.96
N THR A 48 6.02 -27.16 23.86
CA THR A 48 4.57 -27.34 23.74
C THR A 48 3.79 -26.02 23.71
N ASN A 49 4.33 -24.97 24.33
CA ASN A 49 3.69 -23.66 24.44
C ASN A 49 4.02 -22.68 23.31
N TYR A 50 4.82 -23.06 22.30
CA TYR A 50 5.20 -22.15 21.21
C TYR A 50 4.26 -22.25 20.00
N TRP A 51 4.16 -21.18 19.22
CA TRP A 51 3.46 -21.21 17.93
C TRP A 51 4.12 -22.23 16.99
N LYS A 52 3.34 -23.18 16.45
CA LYS A 52 3.78 -24.15 15.42
C LYS A 52 3.58 -23.66 14.00
N GLN A 53 2.76 -22.61 13.83
CA GLN A 53 2.45 -21.99 12.55
C GLN A 53 2.47 -20.48 12.73
N ASN A 54 2.83 -19.74 11.68
CA ASN A 54 2.81 -18.29 11.71
C ASN A 54 1.38 -17.78 12.02
N PRO A 55 1.15 -17.10 13.16
CA PRO A 55 -0.18 -16.67 13.58
C PRO A 55 -0.74 -15.50 12.73
N LYS A 56 0.10 -14.86 11.90
CA LYS A 56 -0.16 -13.67 11.06
C LYS A 56 -0.50 -12.40 11.84
N VAL A 57 -1.35 -12.49 12.86
CA VAL A 57 -1.67 -11.39 13.77
C VAL A 57 -1.70 -11.92 15.19
N ILE A 58 -1.02 -11.22 16.08
CA ILE A 58 -1.00 -11.53 17.51
C ILE A 58 -1.54 -10.36 18.32
N ARG A 59 -2.15 -10.67 19.46
CA ARG A 59 -2.48 -9.73 20.54
C ARG A 59 -1.67 -10.11 21.79
N ILE A 60 -1.03 -9.13 22.39
CA ILE A 60 -0.20 -9.32 23.58
C ILE A 60 -1.10 -9.55 24.81
N LYS A 61 -0.91 -10.68 25.50
CA LYS A 61 -1.62 -11.05 26.73
C LYS A 61 -0.89 -10.58 27.98
N LYS A 62 0.44 -10.69 27.98
CA LYS A 62 1.34 -10.28 29.05
C LYS A 62 2.32 -9.27 28.49
N ALA A 63 2.48 -8.13 29.16
CA ALA A 63 3.43 -7.12 28.71
C ALA A 63 4.83 -7.73 28.60
N THR A 64 5.54 -7.43 27.52
CA THR A 64 6.84 -8.03 27.23
C THR A 64 7.71 -7.06 26.43
N MET A 65 8.92 -7.47 26.08
CA MET A 65 9.84 -6.71 25.24
C MET A 65 9.79 -7.24 23.80
N THR A 66 9.90 -6.33 22.83
CA THR A 66 10.28 -6.66 21.45
C THR A 66 11.77 -6.42 21.28
N PHE A 67 12.41 -7.10 20.34
CA PHE A 67 13.85 -7.13 20.17
C PHE A 67 14.25 -6.74 18.74
N GLN A 68 15.48 -6.27 18.56
CA GLN A 68 16.02 -5.93 17.24
C GLN A 68 16.53 -7.18 16.48
N ASP A 69 16.83 -8.24 17.22
CA ASP A 69 17.43 -9.49 16.72
C ASP A 69 16.58 -10.73 17.08
N ALA A 70 16.81 -11.82 16.34
CA ALA A 70 16.08 -13.07 16.50
C ALA A 70 16.46 -13.82 17.78
N ASP A 71 17.65 -13.59 18.33
CA ASP A 71 18.14 -14.23 19.56
C ASP A 71 17.50 -13.63 20.83
N LEU A 72 16.68 -12.58 20.66
CA LEU A 72 16.02 -11.83 21.73
C LEU A 72 17.03 -11.23 22.72
N SER A 73 18.19 -10.78 22.22
CA SER A 73 19.30 -10.27 23.02
C SER A 73 19.31 -8.74 23.14
N THR A 74 18.89 -8.03 22.10
CA THR A 74 18.92 -6.55 22.01
C THR A 74 17.51 -5.98 22.12
N PRO A 75 17.12 -5.40 23.27
CA PRO A 75 15.79 -4.82 23.46
C PRO A 75 15.51 -3.69 22.46
N ALA A 76 14.29 -3.66 21.92
CA ALA A 76 13.78 -2.62 21.05
C ALA A 76 12.73 -1.76 21.75
N THR A 77 11.53 -2.29 21.95
CA THR A 77 10.40 -1.53 22.53
C THR A 77 9.51 -2.41 23.39
N LYS A 78 8.94 -1.84 24.46
CA LYS A 78 7.97 -2.53 25.32
C LYS A 78 6.65 -2.76 24.58
N ALA A 79 6.26 -4.02 24.43
CA ALA A 79 4.96 -4.45 23.95
C ALA A 79 3.94 -4.47 25.09
N LYS A 80 3.01 -3.52 25.09
CA LYS A 80 1.98 -3.40 26.13
C LYS A 80 0.93 -4.50 25.98
N LYS A 81 0.38 -4.99 27.09
CA LYS A 81 -0.82 -5.85 27.10
C LYS A 81 -1.93 -5.21 26.27
N GLY A 82 -2.56 -6.00 25.40
CA GLY A 82 -3.59 -5.56 24.47
C GLY A 82 -3.10 -5.01 23.14
N SER A 83 -1.80 -4.74 22.98
CA SER A 83 -1.22 -4.33 21.69
C SER A 83 -1.33 -5.45 20.66
N HIS A 84 -1.42 -5.07 19.39
CA HIS A 84 -1.49 -6.02 18.28
C HIS A 84 -0.30 -5.84 17.35
N TYR A 85 0.17 -6.94 16.78
CA TYR A 85 1.26 -6.92 15.82
C TYR A 85 0.96 -7.84 14.63
N LEU A 86 1.35 -7.38 13.45
CA LEU A 86 1.45 -8.23 12.28
C LEU A 86 2.73 -9.05 12.36
N VAL A 87 2.62 -10.33 12.06
CA VAL A 87 3.72 -11.28 12.07
C VAL A 87 4.08 -11.64 10.64
N SER A 88 5.28 -11.27 10.21
CA SER A 88 5.78 -11.61 8.88
C SER A 88 6.23 -13.07 8.83
N GLN A 89 6.87 -13.58 9.89
CA GLN A 89 7.46 -14.90 9.90
C GLN A 89 7.49 -15.50 11.32
N LEU A 90 7.32 -16.82 11.40
CA LEU A 90 7.71 -17.64 12.54
C LEU A 90 9.08 -18.23 12.21
N ILE A 91 10.05 -18.03 13.10
CA ILE A 91 11.42 -18.55 12.97
C ILE A 91 11.57 -19.66 14.01
N THR A 92 11.97 -20.82 13.53
CA THR A 92 12.24 -22.02 14.31
C THR A 92 13.58 -22.54 13.82
N ASP A 93 14.56 -22.71 14.71
CA ASP A 93 15.70 -23.56 14.40
C ASP A 93 15.35 -25.01 14.66
N ASN A 94 16.11 -25.92 14.06
CA ASN A 94 15.92 -27.38 14.02
C ASN A 94 16.05 -28.09 15.40
N GLY A 95 15.42 -27.55 16.44
CA GLY A 95 15.31 -28.17 17.76
C GLY A 95 16.11 -27.48 18.89
N GLU A 96 17.07 -26.60 18.55
CA GLU A 96 18.03 -26.07 19.53
C GLU A 96 17.67 -24.68 20.08
N ALA A 97 17.09 -23.79 19.27
CA ALA A 97 16.74 -22.42 19.68
C ALA A 97 15.24 -22.23 19.96
N ARG A 98 14.92 -21.28 20.85
CA ARG A 98 13.54 -20.91 21.21
C ARG A 98 12.83 -20.30 19.99
N PRO A 99 11.63 -20.78 19.60
CA PRO A 99 10.90 -20.19 18.48
C PRO A 99 10.58 -18.70 18.69
N VAL A 100 10.75 -17.89 17.64
CA VAL A 100 10.53 -16.43 17.66
C VAL A 100 9.67 -15.96 16.51
N LEU A 101 8.93 -14.87 16.73
CA LEU A 101 8.11 -14.22 15.72
C LEU A 101 8.82 -12.97 15.22
N ARG A 102 9.06 -12.90 13.92
CA ARG A 102 9.44 -11.66 13.24
C ARG A 102 8.18 -10.85 12.95
N LEU A 103 8.13 -9.64 13.45
CA LEU A 103 7.05 -8.69 13.28
C LEU A 103 7.23 -7.90 11.98
N SER A 104 6.14 -7.44 11.37
CA SER A 104 6.20 -6.72 10.09
C SER A 104 6.89 -5.35 10.18
N ASN A 105 7.16 -4.84 11.38
CA ASN A 105 7.97 -3.65 11.61
C ASN A 105 9.48 -3.96 11.71
N GLY A 106 9.89 -5.22 11.53
CA GLY A 106 11.29 -5.64 11.59
C GLY A 106 11.75 -6.14 12.95
N HIS A 107 11.00 -5.87 14.03
CA HIS A 107 11.35 -6.35 15.38
C HIS A 107 10.98 -7.83 15.57
N TYR A 108 11.44 -8.39 16.68
CA TYR A 108 11.25 -9.78 17.08
C TYR A 108 10.55 -9.86 18.43
N ILE A 109 9.82 -10.94 18.67
CA ILE A 109 9.16 -11.24 19.95
C ILE A 109 9.11 -12.75 20.15
N THR A 110 9.12 -13.22 21.39
CA THR A 110 8.95 -14.65 21.70
C THR A 110 7.69 -15.22 21.04
N ALA A 111 7.80 -16.45 20.51
CA ALA A 111 6.65 -17.18 19.98
C ALA A 111 5.88 -17.96 21.07
N ASP A 112 6.16 -17.69 22.35
CA ASP A 112 5.42 -18.26 23.47
C ASP A 112 3.93 -17.83 23.44
N GLN A 113 3.05 -18.82 23.33
CA GLN A 113 1.60 -18.64 23.33
C GLN A 113 1.07 -18.20 24.70
N THR A 114 1.84 -18.27 25.78
CA THR A 114 1.44 -17.67 27.07
C THR A 114 1.56 -16.13 27.05
N VAL A 115 2.43 -15.59 26.20
CA VAL A 115 2.69 -14.15 26.05
C VAL A 115 1.73 -13.51 25.05
N SER A 116 1.36 -14.24 24.00
CA SER A 116 0.55 -13.71 22.89
C SER A 116 -0.58 -14.66 22.49
N ALA A 117 -1.67 -14.11 21.94
CA ALA A 117 -2.78 -14.88 21.38
C ALA A 117 -2.94 -14.56 19.89
N LYS A 118 -3.30 -15.56 19.09
CA LYS A 118 -3.64 -15.37 17.67
C LYS A 118 -4.95 -14.59 17.55
N VAL A 119 -4.96 -13.61 16.66
CA VAL A 119 -6.16 -12.82 16.32
C VAL A 119 -6.54 -13.10 14.87
N LYS A 120 -7.83 -13.29 14.63
CA LYS A 120 -8.35 -13.40 13.26
C LYS A 120 -8.27 -12.03 12.59
N ALA A 121 -7.48 -11.94 11.52
CA ALA A 121 -7.46 -10.75 10.68
C ALA A 121 -8.78 -10.59 9.92
N TYR A 122 -9.26 -9.36 9.78
CA TYR A 122 -10.38 -9.03 8.92
C TYR A 122 -9.98 -9.18 7.45
N GLN A 123 -10.74 -10.00 6.73
CA GLN A 123 -10.48 -10.30 5.34
C GLN A 123 -11.79 -10.57 4.62
N ASN A 124 -11.88 -10.11 3.37
CA ASN A 124 -12.97 -10.43 2.47
C ASN A 124 -12.89 -11.91 2.05
N PRO A 125 -14.02 -12.56 1.71
CA PRO A 125 -13.98 -13.88 1.09
C PRO A 125 -13.10 -13.90 -0.16
N LYS A 126 -12.38 -15.03 -0.40
CA LYS A 126 -11.32 -15.14 -1.43
C LYS A 126 -11.69 -14.67 -2.83
N LYS A 127 -12.96 -14.79 -3.23
CA LYS A 127 -13.46 -14.37 -4.56
C LYS A 127 -13.56 -12.85 -4.76
N TYR A 128 -13.35 -12.07 -3.71
CA TYR A 128 -13.41 -10.61 -3.74
C TYR A 128 -12.03 -10.02 -3.47
N HIS A 129 -11.89 -8.72 -3.75
CA HIS A 129 -10.65 -8.00 -3.46
C HIS A 129 -10.23 -8.20 -2.02
N GLN A 130 -8.97 -8.58 -1.82
CA GLN A 130 -8.44 -8.85 -0.50
C GLN A 130 -8.01 -7.55 0.20
N ILE A 131 -8.19 -7.51 1.51
CA ILE A 131 -7.77 -6.41 2.37
C ILE A 131 -6.25 -6.49 2.58
N HIS A 132 -5.58 -5.39 2.28
CA HIS A 132 -4.17 -5.17 2.58
C HIS A 132 -3.99 -4.85 4.07
N TYR A 133 -3.06 -5.55 4.71
CA TYR A 133 -2.71 -5.33 6.12
C TYR A 133 -1.62 -4.28 6.30
N THR A 134 -0.92 -3.95 5.23
CA THR A 134 0.13 -2.93 5.17
C THR A 134 -0.20 -1.90 4.08
N GLN A 135 0.54 -0.80 4.04
CA GLN A 135 0.31 0.28 3.07
C GLN A 135 0.15 -0.27 1.65
N VAL A 136 -0.98 0.03 1.02
CA VAL A 136 -1.23 -0.33 -0.37
C VAL A 136 -0.16 0.35 -1.24
N LYS A 137 0.47 -0.44 -2.10
CA LYS A 137 1.48 0.04 -3.05
C LYS A 137 0.79 0.54 -4.33
N PRO A 138 1.33 1.58 -4.99
CA PRO A 138 0.86 1.99 -6.30
C PRO A 138 0.94 0.86 -7.33
N TYR A 139 0.00 0.80 -8.26
CA TYR A 139 -0.04 -0.18 -9.34
C TYR A 139 0.11 0.52 -10.70
N GLY A 140 1.09 0.10 -11.50
CA GLY A 140 1.43 0.70 -12.80
C GLY A 140 2.80 1.39 -12.83
N HIS A 141 3.12 2.00 -13.96
CA HIS A 141 4.41 2.67 -14.20
C HIS A 141 4.32 4.18 -13.92
N VAL A 142 5.07 4.66 -12.94
CA VAL A 142 5.15 6.09 -12.61
C VAL A 142 6.13 6.81 -13.53
N GLY A 143 5.92 8.11 -13.73
CA GLY A 143 6.85 8.96 -14.47
C GLY A 143 6.83 8.77 -15.99
N TYR A 144 5.65 8.50 -16.54
CA TYR A 144 5.37 8.38 -17.97
C TYR A 144 5.30 9.74 -18.68
N ASN A 145 5.57 9.74 -19.98
CA ASN A 145 5.45 10.93 -20.84
C ASN A 145 3.98 11.32 -21.02
N LEU A 146 3.67 12.60 -20.86
CA LEU A 146 2.33 13.14 -20.98
C LEU A 146 2.11 13.70 -22.40
N SER A 147 1.08 13.23 -23.09
CA SER A 147 0.76 13.61 -24.47
C SER A 147 -0.75 13.79 -24.67
N ARG A 148 -1.18 14.01 -25.92
CA ARG A 148 -2.60 14.14 -26.25
C ARG A 148 -3.42 12.96 -25.75
N GLY A 149 -4.62 13.25 -25.25
CA GLY A 149 -5.55 12.26 -24.72
C GLY A 149 -5.43 12.01 -23.22
N TYR A 150 -4.37 12.49 -22.57
CA TYR A 150 -4.23 12.34 -21.12
C TYR A 150 -5.08 13.34 -20.34
N GLU A 151 -5.56 12.91 -19.18
CA GLU A 151 -6.27 13.72 -18.20
C GLU A 151 -5.45 13.79 -16.89
N GLY A 152 -6.10 14.07 -15.77
CA GLY A 152 -5.44 14.01 -14.46
C GLY A 152 -4.70 15.28 -14.05
N ILE A 153 -4.00 15.20 -12.91
CA ILE A 153 -3.35 16.36 -12.28
C ILE A 153 -2.16 16.84 -13.09
N LYS A 154 -1.41 15.95 -13.74
CA LYS A 154 -0.30 16.36 -14.62
C LYS A 154 -0.79 17.19 -15.82
N THR A 155 -1.86 16.74 -16.48
CA THR A 155 -2.54 17.50 -17.54
C THR A 155 -2.99 18.86 -17.02
N TRP A 156 -3.71 18.88 -15.90
CA TRP A 156 -4.17 20.12 -15.27
C TRP A 156 -3.01 21.11 -15.06
N LYS A 157 -1.88 20.66 -14.48
CA LYS A 157 -0.72 21.53 -14.24
C LYS A 157 -0.07 22.03 -15.53
N VAL A 158 0.07 21.18 -16.54
CA VAL A 158 0.65 21.57 -17.83
C VAL A 158 -0.24 22.60 -18.52
N MET A 159 -1.54 22.35 -18.61
CA MET A 159 -2.50 23.27 -19.25
C MET A 159 -2.49 24.66 -18.60
N HIS A 160 -2.41 24.73 -17.27
CA HIS A 160 -2.30 26.01 -16.57
C HIS A 160 -0.96 26.70 -16.86
N ARG A 161 0.14 25.96 -16.98
CA ARG A 161 1.45 26.53 -17.25
C ARG A 161 1.56 27.08 -18.67
N VAL A 162 0.93 26.44 -19.64
CA VAL A 162 0.99 26.84 -21.07
C VAL A 162 -0.23 27.65 -21.52
N GLY A 163 -1.13 28.03 -20.59
CA GLY A 163 -2.25 28.92 -20.87
C GLY A 163 -3.39 28.31 -21.70
N THR A 164 -3.56 27.00 -21.69
CA THR A 164 -4.60 26.30 -22.49
C THR A 164 -5.79 25.81 -21.67
N TRP A 165 -5.79 26.05 -20.36
CA TRP A 165 -6.91 25.70 -19.49
C TRP A 165 -8.13 26.61 -19.73
N HIS A 166 -9.25 26.01 -20.13
CA HIS A 166 -10.52 26.69 -20.40
C HIS A 166 -11.71 25.97 -19.75
N GLY A 167 -11.48 25.36 -18.57
CA GLY A 167 -12.50 24.64 -17.80
C GLY A 167 -12.63 23.14 -18.11
N ARG A 168 -11.84 22.61 -19.04
CA ARG A 168 -11.78 21.18 -19.38
C ARG A 168 -10.41 20.58 -19.06
N ASN A 169 -10.38 19.46 -18.31
CA ASN A 169 -9.14 18.78 -17.91
C ASN A 169 -8.71 17.68 -18.88
N TYR A 170 -8.34 18.07 -20.09
CA TYR A 170 -8.00 17.13 -21.15
C TYR A 170 -6.86 17.69 -22.00
N TYR A 171 -5.80 16.90 -22.18
CA TYR A 171 -4.65 17.27 -23.00
C TYR A 171 -5.03 17.18 -24.48
N ASP A 172 -5.51 18.30 -25.02
CA ASP A 172 -6.01 18.42 -26.38
C ASP A 172 -4.93 18.87 -27.39
N GLN A 173 -5.37 19.14 -28.62
CA GLN A 173 -4.52 19.63 -29.70
C GLN A 173 -3.93 21.02 -29.40
N ALA A 174 -4.70 21.91 -28.75
CA ALA A 174 -4.23 23.24 -28.37
C ALA A 174 -3.08 23.14 -27.35
N THR A 175 -3.24 22.31 -26.33
CA THR A 175 -2.21 22.01 -25.32
C THR A 175 -0.97 21.38 -25.95
N TYR A 176 -1.14 20.45 -26.89
CA TYR A 176 -0.04 19.87 -27.66
C TYR A 176 0.76 20.92 -28.43
N ASN A 177 0.08 21.83 -29.15
CA ASN A 177 0.72 22.89 -29.90
C ASN A 177 1.42 23.89 -28.97
N ALA A 178 0.80 24.26 -27.85
CA ALA A 178 1.37 25.16 -26.86
C ALA A 178 2.64 24.58 -26.21
N VAL A 179 2.62 23.29 -25.84
CA VAL A 179 3.82 22.59 -25.34
C VAL A 179 4.91 22.52 -26.41
N LYS A 180 4.54 22.24 -27.67
CA LYS A 180 5.49 22.22 -28.79
C LYS A 180 6.18 23.59 -28.95
N ASN A 181 5.42 24.68 -28.87
CA ASN A 181 5.95 26.04 -28.93
C ASN A 181 6.84 26.34 -27.72
N PHE A 182 6.39 26.02 -26.50
CA PHE A 182 7.20 26.14 -25.28
C PHE A 182 8.54 25.41 -25.41
N GLN A 183 8.53 24.18 -25.92
CA GLN A 183 9.74 23.40 -26.15
C GLN A 183 10.70 24.10 -27.11
N LYS A 184 10.21 24.64 -28.25
CA LYS A 184 11.03 25.41 -29.20
C LYS A 184 11.71 26.61 -28.53
N HIS A 185 10.94 27.43 -27.82
CA HIS A 185 11.44 28.65 -27.16
C HIS A 185 12.46 28.37 -26.06
N HIS A 186 12.47 27.16 -25.51
CA HIS A 186 13.36 26.75 -24.44
C HIS A 186 14.48 25.79 -24.88
N GLY A 187 14.72 25.66 -26.19
CA GLY A 187 15.80 24.82 -26.73
C GLY A 187 15.60 23.32 -26.49
N LEU A 188 14.35 22.87 -26.29
CA LEU A 188 13.99 21.47 -26.15
C LEU A 188 13.51 20.91 -27.50
N LYS A 189 13.60 19.58 -27.67
CA LYS A 189 12.98 18.90 -28.82
C LYS A 189 11.47 19.16 -28.82
N ALA A 190 10.96 19.80 -29.87
CA ALA A 190 9.58 20.24 -30.01
C ALA A 190 8.63 19.09 -30.40
N THR A 191 8.44 18.14 -29.49
CA THR A 191 7.61 16.94 -29.70
C THR A 191 6.14 17.16 -29.40
N GLY A 192 5.79 18.21 -28.64
CA GLY A 192 4.45 18.43 -28.06
C GLY A 192 4.09 17.44 -26.94
N THR A 193 5.00 16.54 -26.60
CA THR A 193 4.90 15.57 -25.50
C THR A 193 5.76 16.06 -24.34
N VAL A 194 5.17 16.15 -23.14
CA VAL A 194 5.89 16.52 -21.92
C VAL A 194 6.57 15.29 -21.35
N ASN A 195 7.90 15.22 -21.51
CA ASN A 195 8.77 14.30 -20.77
C ASN A 195 9.31 14.97 -19.49
N LEU A 196 10.09 14.25 -18.68
CA LEU A 196 10.66 14.79 -17.44
C LEU A 196 11.46 16.09 -17.66
N LYS A 197 12.26 16.19 -18.74
CA LYS A 197 13.03 17.42 -19.05
C LYS A 197 12.10 18.61 -19.31
N THR A 198 11.05 18.41 -20.11
CA THR A 198 10.04 19.44 -20.38
C THR A 198 9.28 19.81 -19.12
N TRP A 199 8.89 18.84 -18.30
CA TRP A 199 8.23 19.03 -17.02
C TRP A 199 9.05 19.90 -16.05
N GLN A 200 10.35 19.64 -15.95
CA GLN A 200 11.26 20.46 -15.14
C GLN A 200 11.43 21.87 -15.71
N LYS A 201 11.52 22.00 -17.03
CA LYS A 201 11.61 23.31 -17.70
C LYS A 201 10.33 24.13 -17.52
N LEU A 202 9.17 23.48 -17.47
CA LEU A 202 7.88 24.04 -17.06
C LEU A 202 7.84 24.41 -15.56
N GLY A 203 8.96 24.35 -14.82
CA GLY A 203 9.06 24.80 -13.43
C GLY A 203 8.48 23.83 -12.40
N PHE A 204 8.30 22.54 -12.75
CA PHE A 204 7.81 21.53 -11.82
C PHE A 204 8.94 20.61 -11.35
N SER A 205 8.84 20.12 -10.11
CA SER A 205 9.88 19.25 -9.52
C SER A 205 9.90 17.84 -10.12
N LYS A 206 11.07 17.19 -10.10
CA LYS A 206 11.20 15.74 -10.35
C LYS A 206 10.38 14.92 -9.33
N LYS A 207 10.28 15.38 -8.08
CA LYS A 207 9.44 14.72 -7.06
C LYS A 207 7.97 14.67 -7.49
N SER A 208 7.42 15.76 -8.00
CA SER A 208 6.02 15.78 -8.47
C SER A 208 5.80 15.00 -9.77
N TRP A 209 6.84 14.80 -10.58
CA TRP A 209 6.75 13.94 -11.78
C TRP A 209 6.40 12.49 -11.42
N TYR A 210 6.95 11.96 -10.33
CA TYR A 210 6.66 10.61 -9.87
C TYR A 210 5.53 10.58 -8.84
N GLY A 211 5.52 11.54 -7.92
CA GLY A 211 4.68 11.51 -6.71
C GLY A 211 3.21 11.86 -6.91
N ILE A 212 2.83 12.53 -8.01
CA ILE A 212 1.43 12.90 -8.24
C ILE A 212 0.58 11.65 -8.48
N ASP A 213 0.94 10.82 -9.45
CA ASP A 213 0.13 9.65 -9.83
C ASP A 213 0.43 8.42 -8.95
N SER A 214 1.60 8.41 -8.29
CA SER A 214 1.96 7.37 -7.32
C SER A 214 1.35 7.60 -5.94
N TYR A 215 0.57 8.66 -5.74
CA TYR A 215 -0.05 8.92 -4.45
C TYR A 215 -1.13 7.87 -4.17
N ILE A 216 -1.01 7.22 -3.02
CA ILE A 216 -1.99 6.28 -2.49
C ILE A 216 -2.35 6.75 -1.10
N ALA A 217 -3.64 6.87 -0.81
CA ALA A 217 -4.07 7.27 0.53
C ALA A 217 -3.46 6.36 1.60
N PRO A 218 -2.99 6.93 2.74
CA PRO A 218 -2.40 6.12 3.79
C PRO A 218 -3.42 5.12 4.34
N LEU A 219 -3.01 3.88 4.56
CA LEU A 219 -3.85 2.86 5.22
C LEU A 219 -4.23 3.35 6.63
N LYS A 220 -5.54 3.42 6.93
CA LYS A 220 -6.07 3.91 8.21
C LYS A 220 -6.82 2.87 9.05
N ALA A 221 -7.03 1.67 8.51
CA ALA A 221 -7.58 0.54 9.25
C ALA A 221 -6.53 -0.57 9.42
N GLN A 222 -6.48 -1.18 10.59
CA GLN A 222 -5.54 -2.26 10.88
C GLN A 222 -6.17 -3.64 10.69
N ALA A 223 -5.35 -4.65 10.41
CA ALA A 223 -5.80 -6.00 10.07
C ALA A 223 -6.66 -6.68 11.14
N TRP A 224 -6.48 -6.35 12.43
CA TRP A 224 -7.29 -6.90 13.53
C TRP A 224 -8.60 -6.15 13.76
N GLN A 225 -8.85 -5.06 13.04
CA GLN A 225 -10.09 -4.31 13.13
C GLN A 225 -11.11 -4.87 12.13
N GLY A 226 -12.36 -4.96 12.54
CA GLY A 226 -13.43 -5.47 11.68
C GLY A 226 -13.86 -4.51 10.57
N ARG A 227 -14.78 -5.00 9.72
CA ARG A 227 -15.41 -4.29 8.59
C ARG A 227 -15.71 -2.80 8.83
N LYS A 228 -16.27 -2.46 10.00
CA LYS A 228 -16.64 -1.08 10.35
C LYS A 228 -15.44 -0.13 10.30
N ALA A 229 -14.27 -0.55 10.80
CA ALA A 229 -13.08 0.32 10.80
C ALA A 229 -12.58 0.62 9.39
N HIS A 230 -12.63 -0.36 8.49
CA HIS A 230 -12.27 -0.19 7.08
C HIS A 230 -13.22 0.74 6.34
N ILE A 231 -14.53 0.64 6.61
CA ILE A 231 -15.55 1.56 6.08
C ILE A 231 -15.32 2.99 6.59
N GLU A 232 -15.10 3.17 7.89
CA GLU A 232 -14.86 4.51 8.44
C GLU A 232 -13.54 5.10 7.97
N ALA A 233 -12.49 4.30 7.79
CA ALA A 233 -11.25 4.72 7.16
C ALA A 233 -11.47 5.21 5.72
N MET A 234 -12.23 4.47 4.92
CA MET A 234 -12.62 4.86 3.56
C MET A 234 -13.38 6.18 3.55
N ILE A 235 -14.43 6.29 4.37
CA ILE A 235 -15.29 7.49 4.38
C ILE A 235 -14.51 8.69 4.92
N LYS A 236 -13.73 8.53 5.98
CA LYS A 236 -12.87 9.60 6.52
C LYS A 236 -11.90 10.13 5.46
N GLN A 237 -11.36 9.26 4.61
CA GLN A 237 -10.53 9.68 3.50
C GLN A 237 -11.32 10.46 2.45
N ALA A 238 -12.54 10.05 2.10
CA ALA A 238 -13.40 10.79 1.18
C ALA A 238 -13.66 12.24 1.68
N TYR A 239 -13.94 12.40 2.98
CA TYR A 239 -14.14 13.72 3.60
C TYR A 239 -12.92 14.64 3.54
N ARG A 240 -11.70 14.11 3.39
CA ARG A 240 -10.51 14.96 3.17
C ARG A 240 -10.55 15.72 1.85
N TYR A 241 -11.35 15.24 0.89
CA TYR A 241 -11.56 15.93 -0.38
C TYR A 241 -12.79 16.83 -0.37
N LEU A 242 -13.58 16.91 0.72
CA LEU A 242 -14.80 17.72 0.74
C LEU A 242 -14.51 19.16 0.30
N GLY A 243 -15.28 19.67 -0.67
CA GLY A 243 -15.10 20.99 -1.26
C GLY A 243 -13.99 21.11 -2.32
N LYS A 244 -13.16 20.08 -2.53
CA LYS A 244 -12.15 20.08 -3.60
C LYS A 244 -12.81 20.02 -4.97
N PRO A 245 -12.22 20.65 -6.00
CA PRO A 245 -12.82 20.72 -7.32
C PRO A 245 -12.94 19.34 -7.96
N TRP A 246 -13.99 19.16 -8.75
CA TRP A 246 -14.09 18.02 -9.67
C TRP A 246 -13.09 18.22 -10.81
N LEU A 247 -12.22 17.24 -11.05
CA LEU A 247 -11.22 17.29 -12.13
C LEU A 247 -11.15 15.91 -12.80
N ALA A 248 -11.47 15.85 -14.09
CA ALA A 248 -11.47 14.61 -14.88
C ALA A 248 -10.12 13.85 -14.81
N GLY A 249 -10.17 12.53 -14.70
CA GLY A 249 -9.01 11.64 -14.69
C GLY A 249 -8.08 11.83 -13.49
N CYS A 250 -8.53 12.52 -12.43
CA CYS A 250 -7.71 12.80 -11.26
C CYS A 250 -7.96 11.82 -10.12
N SER A 251 -6.89 11.12 -9.69
CA SER A 251 -6.88 10.20 -8.54
C SER A 251 -5.59 10.40 -7.73
N SER A 252 -5.39 11.60 -7.19
CA SER A 252 -4.18 11.97 -6.41
C SER A 252 -4.55 12.52 -5.04
N SER A 253 -3.58 13.10 -4.32
CA SER A 253 -3.73 13.55 -2.94
C SER A 253 -4.82 14.61 -2.74
N PRO A 254 -5.38 14.75 -1.51
CA PRO A 254 -6.35 15.80 -1.18
C PRO A 254 -5.84 17.24 -1.33
N ALA A 255 -4.55 17.44 -1.65
CA ALA A 255 -4.04 18.75 -2.02
C ALA A 255 -4.66 19.27 -3.34
N TYR A 256 -5.21 18.37 -4.16
CA TYR A 256 -5.78 18.67 -5.47
C TYR A 256 -7.29 18.35 -5.53
N GLY A 257 -7.86 18.49 -6.72
CA GLY A 257 -9.17 17.94 -7.07
C GLY A 257 -9.12 16.46 -7.46
N VAL A 258 -10.29 15.89 -7.71
CA VAL A 258 -10.48 14.46 -7.96
C VAL A 258 -11.74 14.24 -8.80
N ASP A 259 -11.82 13.21 -9.63
CA ASP A 259 -13.10 12.80 -10.23
C ASP A 259 -13.84 11.78 -9.36
N CYS A 260 -14.99 11.30 -9.85
CA CYS A 260 -15.85 10.38 -9.11
C CYS A 260 -15.15 9.07 -8.73
N SER A 261 -14.48 8.45 -9.70
CA SER A 261 -13.77 7.18 -9.49
C SER A 261 -12.42 7.38 -8.80
N GLY A 262 -11.75 8.50 -9.01
CA GLY A 262 -10.58 8.93 -8.24
C GLY A 262 -10.86 9.06 -6.75
N LEU A 263 -12.00 9.64 -6.38
CA LEU A 263 -12.43 9.77 -4.98
C LEU A 263 -12.63 8.39 -4.37
N VAL A 264 -13.33 7.51 -5.08
CA VAL A 264 -13.57 6.13 -4.65
C VAL A 264 -12.26 5.36 -4.49
N MET A 265 -11.35 5.39 -5.47
CA MET A 265 -10.05 4.71 -5.39
C MET A 265 -9.24 5.16 -4.18
N GLN A 266 -9.05 6.48 -4.01
CA GLN A 266 -8.30 7.02 -2.87
C GLN A 266 -8.95 6.65 -1.54
N SER A 267 -10.27 6.63 -1.48
CA SER A 267 -11.00 6.20 -0.29
C SER A 267 -10.82 4.70 -0.02
N LEU A 268 -10.92 3.84 -1.03
CA LEU A 268 -10.72 2.39 -0.88
C LEU A 268 -9.33 2.07 -0.35
N TYR A 269 -8.29 2.76 -0.83
CA TYR A 269 -6.91 2.59 -0.35
C TYR A 269 -6.76 2.88 1.14
N ALA A 270 -7.41 3.92 1.66
CA ALA A 270 -7.39 4.21 3.09
C ALA A 270 -8.06 3.12 3.93
N GLY A 271 -9.09 2.48 3.38
CA GLY A 271 -9.69 1.26 3.93
C GLY A 271 -8.92 -0.02 3.61
N GLY A 272 -7.75 0.04 2.96
CA GLY A 272 -6.91 -1.12 2.67
C GLY A 272 -7.39 -2.00 1.53
N LEU A 273 -8.28 -1.54 0.65
CA LEU A 273 -8.67 -2.27 -0.55
C LEU A 273 -8.05 -1.62 -1.78
N SER A 274 -7.46 -2.44 -2.66
CA SER A 274 -6.90 -2.01 -3.94
C SER A 274 -7.78 -2.51 -5.09
N PRO A 275 -8.43 -1.63 -5.88
CA PRO A 275 -9.37 -2.04 -6.93
C PRO A 275 -8.66 -2.37 -8.27
N VAL A 276 -7.45 -2.93 -8.21
CA VAL A 276 -6.67 -3.28 -9.40
C VAL A 276 -7.47 -4.19 -10.34
N PRO A 277 -7.38 -3.98 -11.67
CA PRO A 277 -6.42 -3.13 -12.38
C PRO A 277 -6.76 -1.63 -12.40
N THR A 278 -7.93 -1.22 -11.91
CA THR A 278 -8.27 0.21 -11.78
C THR A 278 -7.35 0.85 -10.73
N SER A 279 -6.53 1.83 -11.14
CA SER A 279 -5.43 2.34 -10.31
C SER A 279 -5.23 3.84 -10.49
N SER A 280 -4.70 4.52 -9.46
CA SER A 280 -4.42 5.96 -9.52
C SER A 280 -3.47 6.37 -10.65
N ILE A 281 -2.51 5.51 -11.00
CA ILE A 281 -1.56 5.78 -12.07
C ILE A 281 -2.26 5.71 -13.42
N GLY A 282 -2.90 4.57 -13.73
CA GLY A 282 -3.58 4.38 -15.00
C GLY A 282 -4.80 5.28 -15.19
N HIS A 283 -5.34 5.86 -14.11
CA HIS A 283 -6.56 6.66 -14.16
C HIS A 283 -6.47 7.90 -15.06
N ALA A 284 -5.31 8.52 -15.17
CA ALA A 284 -5.07 9.68 -16.03
C ALA A 284 -4.80 9.32 -17.50
N HIS A 285 -4.65 8.03 -17.82
CA HIS A 285 -4.24 7.57 -19.14
C HIS A 285 -5.43 7.53 -20.11
N PRO A 286 -5.20 7.72 -21.43
CA PRO A 286 -6.24 7.55 -22.43
C PRO A 286 -6.96 6.19 -22.31
N GLY A 287 -8.28 6.19 -22.47
CA GLY A 287 -9.14 5.00 -22.31
C GLY A 287 -9.60 4.71 -20.87
N ASN A 288 -9.15 5.51 -19.90
CA ASN A 288 -9.48 5.36 -18.48
C ASN A 288 -10.41 6.46 -17.94
N GLU A 289 -10.97 7.28 -18.82
CA GLU A 289 -11.84 8.43 -18.52
C GLU A 289 -13.08 8.00 -17.72
N TRP A 290 -13.50 6.73 -17.88
CA TRP A 290 -14.68 6.17 -17.26
C TRP A 290 -14.36 5.00 -16.34
N ASN A 291 -13.39 5.16 -15.44
CA ASN A 291 -13.07 4.11 -14.47
C ASN A 291 -14.23 3.71 -13.55
N SER A 292 -15.29 4.53 -13.46
CA SER A 292 -16.57 4.10 -12.89
C SER A 292 -17.15 2.87 -13.58
N ARG A 293 -16.99 2.73 -14.91
CA ARG A 293 -17.36 1.54 -15.71
C ARG A 293 -16.50 0.34 -15.34
N ASN A 294 -15.19 0.53 -15.19
CA ASN A 294 -14.27 -0.55 -14.81
C ASN A 294 -14.60 -1.07 -13.41
N LEU A 295 -14.82 -0.17 -12.44
CA LEU A 295 -15.28 -0.52 -11.10
C LEU A 295 -16.66 -1.21 -11.12
N TRP A 296 -17.56 -0.84 -12.04
CA TRP A 296 -18.86 -1.50 -12.22
C TRP A 296 -18.76 -2.88 -12.88
N ALA A 297 -17.82 -3.09 -13.79
CA ALA A 297 -17.57 -4.38 -14.43
C ALA A 297 -16.83 -5.36 -13.51
N ASP A 298 -16.08 -4.85 -12.52
CA ASP A 298 -15.23 -5.65 -11.65
C ASP A 298 -16.01 -6.69 -10.81
N LYS A 299 -15.82 -7.97 -11.12
CA LYS A 299 -16.49 -9.09 -10.46
C LYS A 299 -16.01 -9.33 -9.02
N HIS A 300 -14.86 -8.76 -8.64
CA HIS A 300 -14.29 -8.87 -7.29
C HIS A 300 -14.87 -7.84 -6.31
N LEU A 301 -15.75 -6.96 -6.77
CA LEU A 301 -16.59 -6.11 -5.93
C LEU A 301 -18.00 -6.69 -5.85
N LYS A 302 -18.46 -7.05 -4.64
CA LYS A 302 -19.73 -7.74 -4.42
C LYS A 302 -20.92 -6.88 -4.84
N ARG A 303 -21.72 -7.32 -5.82
CA ARG A 303 -23.03 -6.71 -6.10
C ARG A 303 -23.99 -6.93 -4.94
N VAL A 304 -24.79 -5.91 -4.63
CA VAL A 304 -25.80 -5.93 -3.56
C VAL A 304 -27.12 -5.37 -4.10
N PRO A 305 -28.28 -5.95 -3.75
CA PRO A 305 -29.58 -5.35 -4.08
C PRO A 305 -29.71 -3.95 -3.49
N TYR A 306 -30.33 -3.01 -4.23
CA TYR A 306 -30.47 -1.62 -3.78
C TYR A 306 -31.10 -1.50 -2.39
N ALA A 307 -32.12 -2.31 -2.07
CA ALA A 307 -32.78 -2.33 -0.76
C ALA A 307 -31.88 -2.79 0.40
N LYS A 308 -30.75 -3.44 0.13
CA LYS A 308 -29.78 -3.93 1.12
C LYS A 308 -28.52 -3.09 1.20
N ARG A 309 -28.51 -1.91 0.55
CA ARG A 309 -27.40 -0.96 0.61
C ARG A 309 -27.13 -0.51 2.05
N GLN A 310 -25.86 -0.38 2.39
CA GLN A 310 -25.38 0.01 3.71
C GLN A 310 -24.29 1.06 3.57
N ARG A 311 -24.13 1.90 4.59
CA ARG A 311 -23.00 2.83 4.68
C ARG A 311 -21.69 2.11 4.32
N GLY A 312 -20.92 2.73 3.44
CA GLY A 312 -19.68 2.16 2.89
C GLY A 312 -19.85 1.36 1.60
N ASP A 313 -21.07 1.16 1.10
CA ASP A 313 -21.28 0.64 -0.25
C ASP A 313 -21.01 1.72 -1.31
N LEU A 314 -20.62 1.29 -2.51
CA LEU A 314 -20.48 2.13 -3.69
C LEU A 314 -21.79 2.16 -4.46
N VAL A 315 -22.24 3.34 -4.85
CA VAL A 315 -23.44 3.57 -5.67
C VAL A 315 -23.02 3.93 -7.08
N PHE A 316 -23.49 3.18 -8.06
CA PHE A 316 -23.22 3.43 -9.47
C PHE A 316 -24.45 3.99 -10.16
N TYR A 317 -24.23 4.84 -11.14
CA TYR A 317 -25.28 5.53 -11.88
C TYR A 317 -25.05 5.36 -13.37
N TYR A 318 -26.15 5.28 -14.13
CA TYR A 318 -26.11 5.26 -15.59
C TYR A 318 -26.73 6.53 -16.17
N GLN A 319 -26.30 6.89 -17.37
CA GLN A 319 -26.94 7.92 -18.16
C GLN A 319 -28.31 7.41 -18.66
N PRO A 320 -29.42 8.14 -18.42
CA PRO A 320 -30.71 7.78 -18.98
C PRO A 320 -30.66 7.60 -20.50
N GLY A 321 -31.37 6.60 -21.03
CA GLY A 321 -31.41 6.27 -22.46
C GLY A 321 -30.28 5.32 -22.88
N THR A 322 -29.02 5.70 -22.71
CA THR A 322 -27.88 4.87 -23.15
C THR A 322 -27.55 3.73 -22.18
N HIS A 323 -28.07 3.77 -20.95
CA HIS A 323 -27.78 2.83 -19.86
C HIS A 323 -26.29 2.64 -19.57
N THR A 324 -25.46 3.60 -19.98
CA THR A 324 -24.01 3.54 -19.81
C THR A 324 -23.61 4.10 -18.44
N ILE A 325 -22.78 3.36 -17.69
CA ILE A 325 -22.26 3.84 -16.41
C ILE A 325 -21.41 5.09 -16.64
N TYR A 326 -21.69 6.14 -15.89
CA TYR A 326 -21.01 7.43 -16.01
C TYR A 326 -20.53 7.98 -14.67
N HIS A 327 -21.03 7.44 -13.54
CA HIS A 327 -20.71 7.98 -12.22
C HIS A 327 -20.70 6.92 -11.12
N VAL A 328 -19.93 7.19 -10.07
CA VAL A 328 -19.85 6.40 -8.85
C VAL A 328 -19.73 7.30 -7.61
N ALA A 329 -20.36 6.90 -6.52
CA ALA A 329 -20.31 7.61 -5.23
C ALA A 329 -20.20 6.64 -4.05
N ILE A 330 -19.90 7.15 -2.85
CA ILE A 330 -19.81 6.36 -1.61
C ILE A 330 -21.06 6.61 -0.78
N TYR A 331 -21.82 5.56 -0.47
CA TYR A 331 -23.04 5.64 0.33
C TYR A 331 -22.73 5.90 1.80
N LEU A 332 -23.37 6.92 2.37
CA LEU A 332 -23.18 7.34 3.76
C LEU A 332 -24.23 6.77 4.72
N GLY A 333 -25.27 6.11 4.19
CA GLY A 333 -26.49 5.82 4.91
C GLY A 333 -27.52 6.95 4.73
N HIS A 334 -28.76 6.71 5.18
CA HIS A 334 -29.84 7.69 5.18
C HIS A 334 -30.05 8.40 3.83
N ASN A 335 -29.99 7.65 2.72
CA ASN A 335 -30.16 8.19 1.36
C ASN A 335 -29.19 9.33 0.99
N ARG A 336 -28.00 9.35 1.59
CA ARG A 336 -26.94 10.31 1.26
C ARG A 336 -25.69 9.61 0.73
N VAL A 337 -24.97 10.32 -0.13
CA VAL A 337 -23.66 9.90 -0.63
C VAL A 337 -22.64 11.01 -0.44
N ILE A 338 -21.36 10.65 -0.36
CA ILE A 338 -20.25 11.56 -0.67
C ILE A 338 -19.72 11.21 -2.06
N GLU A 339 -19.48 12.23 -2.86
CA GLU A 339 -19.12 12.08 -4.27
C GLU A 339 -18.24 13.22 -4.76
N SER A 340 -17.53 13.00 -5.86
CA SER A 340 -16.98 14.09 -6.66
C SER A 340 -17.81 14.26 -7.91
N TRP A 341 -18.56 15.36 -7.99
CA TRP A 341 -19.42 15.71 -9.12
C TRP A 341 -19.27 17.20 -9.41
N PRO A 342 -19.36 17.67 -10.67
CA PRO A 342 -19.22 19.09 -10.96
C PRO A 342 -20.12 19.98 -10.07
N PRO A 343 -19.58 21.02 -9.41
CA PRO A 343 -18.20 21.52 -9.55
C PRO A 343 -17.18 20.95 -8.55
N ARG A 344 -17.60 20.16 -7.54
CA ARG A 344 -16.76 19.80 -6.39
C ARG A 344 -17.18 18.53 -5.67
N VAL A 345 -16.31 18.04 -4.79
CA VAL A 345 -16.66 17.00 -3.84
C VAL A 345 -17.68 17.52 -2.83
N MET A 346 -18.78 16.79 -2.67
CA MET A 346 -19.91 17.19 -1.83
C MET A 346 -20.62 15.99 -1.21
N VAL A 347 -21.42 16.28 -0.18
CA VAL A 347 -22.42 15.37 0.34
C VAL A 347 -23.76 15.73 -0.27
N SER A 348 -24.43 14.75 -0.85
CA SER A 348 -25.65 14.95 -1.62
C SER A 348 -26.66 13.83 -1.35
N PRO A 349 -27.95 14.05 -1.64
CA PRO A 349 -28.91 12.97 -1.77
C PRO A 349 -28.41 11.90 -2.77
N ILE A 350 -28.73 10.64 -2.49
CA ILE A 350 -28.35 9.50 -3.34
C ILE A 350 -28.90 9.66 -4.76
N ILE A 351 -30.04 10.32 -4.93
CA ILE A 351 -30.69 10.63 -6.21
C ILE A 351 -30.94 12.14 -6.27
N MET A 352 -30.60 12.76 -7.40
CA MET A 352 -30.86 14.18 -7.68
C MET A 352 -31.24 14.36 -9.16
N SER A 353 -31.76 15.51 -9.59
CA SER A 353 -32.16 15.74 -10.99
C SER A 353 -31.04 15.49 -12.01
N GLN A 354 -29.81 15.92 -11.69
CA GLN A 354 -28.63 15.72 -12.54
C GLN A 354 -28.11 14.26 -12.55
N ARG A 355 -28.60 13.44 -11.63
CA ARG A 355 -28.19 12.05 -11.43
C ARG A 355 -29.36 11.27 -10.83
N SER A 356 -30.32 11.00 -11.71
CA SER A 356 -31.64 10.51 -11.32
C SER A 356 -31.73 8.99 -11.20
N VAL A 357 -30.77 8.24 -11.78
CA VAL A 357 -30.92 6.78 -11.93
C VAL A 357 -29.73 5.98 -11.40
N VAL A 358 -30.02 5.16 -10.37
CA VAL A 358 -29.05 4.24 -9.77
C VAL A 358 -28.98 2.96 -10.61
N ALA A 359 -27.80 2.67 -11.15
CA ALA A 359 -27.52 1.44 -11.88
C ALA A 359 -27.37 0.23 -10.95
N GLY A 360 -26.83 0.44 -9.74
CA GLY A 360 -26.70 -0.62 -8.76
C GLY A 360 -25.69 -0.32 -7.67
N ILE A 361 -25.51 -1.28 -6.77
CA ILE A 361 -24.70 -1.15 -5.55
C ILE A 361 -23.60 -2.19 -5.56
N LYS A 362 -22.38 -1.79 -5.18
CA LYS A 362 -21.30 -2.73 -4.87
C LYS A 362 -20.72 -2.53 -3.47
N ARG A 363 -20.42 -3.62 -2.78
CA ARG A 363 -19.89 -3.66 -1.42
C ARG A 363 -18.41 -4.01 -1.43
N PRO A 364 -17.51 -3.05 -1.11
CA PRO A 364 -16.08 -3.29 -1.11
C PRO A 364 -15.61 -4.09 0.11
N PHE A 365 -16.16 -3.81 1.29
CA PHE A 365 -15.84 -4.51 2.55
C PHE A 365 -16.98 -5.44 2.91
N ILE A 366 -16.71 -6.74 3.06
CA ILE A 366 -17.71 -7.83 3.16
C ILE A 366 -17.72 -8.46 4.54
#